data_AF-A0A352BTD5-F1
#
_entry.id   AF-A0A352BTD5-F1
#
_cell.length_a   1.000
_cell.length_b   1.000
_cell.length_c   1.000
_cell.angle_alpha   90.00
_cell.angle_beta   90.00
_cell.angle_gamma   90.00
#
_symmetry.space_group_name_H-M   'P 1'
#
loop_
_entity.id
_entity.type
_entity.pdbx_description
1 polymer ?
#
loop_
_entity_poly.entity_id
_entity_poly.type
_entity_poly.pdbx_seq_one_letter_code
_entity_poly.pdbx_strand_id
1 'polypeptide(L)'
;MKKLLLLCLGGLLSINTALAQDDLNVIKDYLSSVRSALNLTQEDVNAPVLKSTSYSKSMRVQMAYVNQSLAGIEVHNSTSRFAIKDGQVYSARLGFVTDLAGKINGTSPAIGAQTAVLKAAQSFGLSAGNIEMLSE
;
A
#
# COMPACT_ATOMS: atom_id res chain seq x y z
N MET A 1 -36.53 -14.64 11.97
CA MET A 1 -36.29 -13.52 11.02
C MET A 1 -35.04 -12.70 11.35
N LYS A 2 -34.78 -12.31 12.61
CA LYS A 2 -33.55 -11.55 12.98
C LYS A 2 -32.24 -12.29 12.67
N LYS A 3 -32.16 -13.60 12.94
CA LYS A 3 -30.98 -14.45 12.63
C LYS A 3 -30.74 -14.66 11.13
N LEU A 4 -31.79 -14.57 10.31
CA LEU A 4 -31.69 -14.66 8.85
C LEU A 4 -31.23 -13.32 8.24
N LEU A 5 -31.64 -12.20 8.85
CA LEU A 5 -31.18 -10.87 8.47
C LEU A 5 -29.68 -10.66 8.73
N LEU A 6 -29.16 -11.21 9.84
CA LEU A 6 -27.72 -11.16 10.17
C LEU A 6 -26.84 -11.95 9.19
N LEU A 7 -27.34 -13.06 8.62
CA LEU A 7 -26.61 -13.84 7.62
C LEU A 7 -26.51 -13.11 6.27
N CYS A 8 -27.59 -12.45 5.84
CA CYS A 8 -27.59 -11.65 4.62
C CYS A 8 -26.73 -10.38 4.75
N LEU A 9 -26.72 -9.76 5.94
CA LEU A 9 -25.91 -8.57 6.19
C LEU A 9 -24.41 -8.89 6.27
N GLY A 10 -24.03 -10.06 6.81
CA GLY A 10 -22.64 -10.54 6.79
C GLY A 10 -22.14 -10.89 5.39
N GLY A 11 -22.98 -11.47 4.53
CA GLY A 11 -22.59 -11.86 3.16
C GLY A 11 -22.30 -10.69 2.22
N LEU A 12 -22.99 -9.54 2.40
CA LEU A 12 -22.81 -8.36 1.55
C LEU A 12 -21.50 -7.60 1.81
N LEU A 13 -20.89 -7.72 3.01
CA LEU A 13 -19.59 -7.11 3.30
C LEU A 13 -18.41 -7.92 2.73
N SER A 14 -18.55 -9.24 2.60
CA SER A 14 -17.46 -10.14 2.19
C SER A 14 -17.13 -10.10 0.69
N ILE A 15 -18.05 -9.59 -0.15
CA ILE A 15 -17.88 -9.63 -1.61
C ILE A 15 -16.79 -8.63 -2.07
N ASN A 16 -16.69 -7.49 -1.38
CA ASN A 16 -15.74 -6.45 -1.73
C ASN A 16 -14.30 -6.80 -1.32
N THR A 17 -14.11 -7.57 -0.24
CA THR A 17 -12.79 -8.03 0.20
C THR A 17 -12.23 -9.13 -0.71
N ALA A 18 -13.09 -9.98 -1.27
CA ALA A 18 -12.69 -11.03 -2.20
C ALA A 18 -12.05 -10.48 -3.48
N LEU A 19 -12.63 -9.43 -4.09
CA LEU A 19 -12.08 -8.80 -5.29
C LEU A 19 -10.75 -8.08 -5.03
N ALA A 20 -10.62 -7.41 -3.87
CA ALA A 20 -9.38 -6.73 -3.50
C ALA A 20 -8.20 -7.72 -3.26
N GLN A 21 -8.49 -8.90 -2.71
CA GLN A 21 -7.47 -9.94 -2.51
C GLN A 21 -6.98 -10.52 -3.84
N ASP A 22 -7.88 -10.65 -4.81
CA ASP A 22 -7.57 -11.17 -6.15
C ASP A 22 -6.67 -10.20 -6.93
N ASP A 23 -6.99 -8.90 -6.92
CA ASP A 23 -6.18 -7.84 -7.54
C ASP A 23 -4.73 -7.84 -7.00
N LEU A 24 -4.55 -7.98 -5.69
CA LEU A 24 -3.22 -7.98 -5.07
C LEU A 24 -2.39 -9.20 -5.49
N ASN A 25 -3.01 -10.37 -5.65
CA ASN A 25 -2.33 -11.58 -6.11
C ASN A 25 -1.85 -11.43 -7.56
N VAL A 26 -2.74 -10.97 -8.45
CA VAL A 26 -2.40 -10.67 -9.86
C VAL A 26 -1.22 -9.68 -9.96
N ILE A 27 -1.19 -8.67 -9.09
CA ILE A 27 -0.08 -7.70 -9.04
C ILE A 27 1.22 -8.33 -8.52
N LYS A 28 1.16 -9.18 -7.50
CA LYS A 28 2.35 -9.89 -6.97
C LYS A 28 2.97 -10.81 -8.03
N ASP A 29 2.14 -11.52 -8.78
CA ASP A 29 2.58 -12.39 -9.86
C ASP A 29 3.23 -11.57 -10.98
N TYR A 30 2.59 -10.48 -11.39
CA TYR A 30 3.17 -9.53 -12.35
C TYR A 30 4.52 -9.01 -11.87
N LEU A 31 4.60 -8.42 -10.68
CA LEU A 31 5.83 -7.88 -10.12
C LEU A 31 6.94 -8.92 -10.06
N SER A 32 6.62 -10.15 -9.63
CA SER A 32 7.57 -11.26 -9.58
C SER A 32 8.09 -11.64 -10.98
N SER A 33 7.25 -11.57 -12.00
CA SER A 33 7.64 -11.85 -13.39
C SER A 33 8.53 -10.77 -14.01
N VAL A 34 8.35 -9.49 -13.63
CA VAL A 34 9.08 -8.36 -14.22
C VAL A 34 10.24 -7.84 -13.36
N ARG A 35 10.40 -8.31 -12.12
CA ARG A 35 11.37 -7.76 -11.14
C ARG A 35 12.80 -7.66 -11.68
N SER A 36 13.28 -8.68 -12.37
CA SER A 36 14.65 -8.72 -12.90
C SER A 36 14.87 -7.63 -13.96
N ALA A 37 13.88 -7.37 -14.81
CA ALA A 37 13.96 -6.32 -15.83
C ALA A 37 13.90 -4.90 -15.21
N LEU A 38 13.42 -4.79 -13.97
CA LEU A 38 13.25 -3.55 -13.24
C LEU A 38 14.29 -3.34 -12.14
N ASN A 39 15.25 -4.25 -12.01
CA ASN A 39 16.25 -4.27 -10.93
C ASN A 39 15.62 -4.24 -9.52
N LEU A 40 14.47 -4.89 -9.36
CA LEU A 40 13.81 -5.07 -8.07
C LEU A 40 14.30 -6.38 -7.44
N THR A 41 14.55 -6.34 -6.13
CA THR A 41 14.87 -7.53 -5.34
C THR A 41 13.60 -8.35 -5.05
N GLN A 42 13.75 -9.52 -4.44
CA GLN A 42 12.58 -10.28 -3.97
C GLN A 42 11.87 -9.53 -2.84
N GLU A 43 12.64 -8.94 -1.95
CA GLU A 43 12.18 -8.15 -0.81
C GLU A 43 11.37 -6.92 -1.25
N ASP A 44 11.76 -6.30 -2.37
CA ASP A 44 11.06 -5.12 -2.92
C ASP A 44 9.61 -5.42 -3.33
N VAL A 45 9.27 -6.68 -3.62
CA VAL A 45 7.96 -7.09 -4.18
C VAL A 45 7.19 -8.08 -3.31
N ASN A 46 7.74 -8.50 -2.16
CA ASN A 46 7.15 -9.53 -1.31
C ASN A 46 5.86 -9.09 -0.60
N ALA A 47 5.84 -7.86 -0.09
CA ALA A 47 4.77 -7.35 0.76
C ALA A 47 4.18 -6.02 0.25
N PRO A 48 3.74 -5.91 -1.02
CA PRO A 48 3.01 -4.74 -1.47
C PRO A 48 1.71 -4.55 -0.68
N VAL A 49 1.31 -3.29 -0.48
CA VAL A 49 0.08 -2.91 0.23
C VAL A 49 -0.89 -2.28 -0.77
N LEU A 50 -2.01 -2.95 -1.01
CA LEU A 50 -3.09 -2.41 -1.83
C LEU A 50 -3.78 -1.25 -1.08
N LYS A 51 -3.75 -0.05 -1.67
CA LYS A 51 -4.31 1.17 -1.07
C LYS A 51 -5.74 1.42 -1.51
N SER A 52 -6.01 1.25 -2.80
CA SER A 52 -7.33 1.43 -3.37
C SER A 52 -7.44 0.76 -4.72
N THR A 53 -8.69 0.51 -5.10
CA THR A 53 -9.04 -0.02 -6.40
C THR A 53 -10.20 0.79 -6.98
N SER A 54 -10.26 0.91 -8.30
CA SER A 54 -11.34 1.61 -8.99
C SER A 54 -11.58 1.04 -10.38
N TYR A 55 -12.82 0.69 -10.70
CA TYR A 55 -13.16 0.18 -12.03
C TYR A 55 -13.43 1.32 -13.01
N SER A 56 -12.69 1.35 -14.12
CA SER A 56 -12.92 2.25 -15.25
C SER A 56 -13.89 1.61 -16.25
N LYS A 57 -15.14 2.09 -16.29
CA LYS A 57 -16.17 1.57 -17.20
C LYS A 57 -15.83 1.81 -18.67
N SER A 58 -15.29 2.98 -19.01
CA SER A 58 -14.93 3.34 -20.39
C SER A 58 -13.80 2.49 -20.94
N MET A 59 -12.83 2.14 -20.09
CA MET A 59 -11.69 1.31 -20.48
C MET A 59 -11.94 -0.19 -20.27
N ARG A 60 -12.96 -0.53 -19.48
CA ARG A 60 -13.23 -1.89 -18.98
C ARG A 60 -12.01 -2.48 -18.26
N VAL A 61 -11.40 -1.68 -17.39
CA VAL A 61 -10.15 -2.00 -16.68
C VAL A 61 -10.34 -1.75 -15.19
N GLN A 62 -9.82 -2.66 -14.37
CA GLN A 62 -9.70 -2.50 -12.93
C GLN A 62 -8.38 -1.78 -12.61
N MET A 63 -8.45 -0.55 -12.07
CA MET A 63 -7.26 0.17 -11.64
C MET A 63 -6.94 -0.18 -10.18
N ALA A 64 -5.68 -0.42 -9.87
CA ALA A 64 -5.20 -0.68 -8.53
C ALA A 64 -4.02 0.24 -8.19
N TYR A 65 -4.00 0.75 -6.96
CA TYR A 65 -2.96 1.61 -6.41
C TYR A 65 -2.29 0.89 -5.27
N VAL A 66 -0.98 0.66 -5.38
CA VAL A 66 -0.24 -0.21 -4.47
C VAL A 66 1.01 0.51 -3.98
N ASN A 67 1.26 0.48 -2.68
CA ASN A 67 2.50 0.95 -2.09
C ASN A 67 3.48 -0.19 -1.89
N GLN A 68 4.76 0.10 -1.98
CA GLN A 68 5.82 -0.79 -1.53
C GLN A 68 5.83 -0.82 0.00
N SER A 69 6.14 -1.96 0.60
CA SER A 69 6.45 -2.03 2.02
C SER A 69 7.60 -2.98 2.30
N LEU A 70 8.31 -2.74 3.39
CA LEU A 70 9.36 -3.61 3.91
C LEU A 70 9.18 -3.76 5.41
N ALA A 71 9.15 -5.00 5.90
CA ALA A 71 8.91 -5.32 7.31
C ALA A 71 7.65 -4.63 7.90
N GLY A 72 6.59 -4.49 7.09
CA GLY A 72 5.34 -3.84 7.51
C GLY A 72 5.36 -2.31 7.47
N ILE A 73 6.46 -1.69 7.05
CA ILE A 73 6.59 -0.23 6.91
C ILE A 73 6.36 0.14 5.45
N GLU A 74 5.28 0.89 5.19
CA GLU A 74 5.02 1.42 3.85
C GLU A 74 6.05 2.48 3.46
N VAL A 75 6.56 2.40 2.24
CA VAL A 75 7.50 3.37 1.69
C VAL A 75 6.74 4.59 1.18
N HIS A 76 7.03 5.75 1.75
CA HIS A 76 6.44 7.01 1.28
C HIS A 76 6.79 7.27 -0.19
N ASN A 77 5.84 7.83 -0.95
CA ASN A 77 5.98 8.14 -2.39
C ASN A 77 6.29 6.92 -3.29
N SER A 78 5.95 5.69 -2.85
CA SER A 78 6.14 4.46 -3.63
C SER A 78 4.92 4.02 -4.43
N THR A 79 3.85 4.83 -4.45
CA THR A 79 2.56 4.45 -5.03
C THR A 79 2.70 4.11 -6.51
N SER A 80 2.43 2.86 -6.81
CA SER A 80 2.45 2.25 -8.13
C SER A 80 1.02 2.05 -8.62
N ARG A 81 0.80 2.26 -9.92
CA ARG A 81 -0.49 2.10 -10.57
C ARG A 81 -0.48 0.88 -11.48
N PHE A 82 -1.51 0.05 -11.36
CA PHE A 82 -1.71 -1.16 -12.16
C PHE A 82 -3.08 -1.09 -12.83
N ALA A 83 -3.11 -1.34 -14.13
CA ALA A 83 -4.32 -1.54 -14.91
C ALA A 83 -4.50 -3.04 -15.12
N ILE A 84 -5.51 -3.64 -14.49
CA ILE A 84 -5.82 -5.06 -14.58
C ILE A 84 -6.98 -5.25 -15.56
N LYS A 85 -6.81 -6.15 -16.51
CA LYS A 85 -7.80 -6.52 -17.51
C LYS A 85 -7.74 -8.02 -17.75
N ASP A 86 -8.90 -8.66 -17.77
CA ASP A 86 -9.02 -10.10 -18.02
C ASP A 86 -8.09 -10.95 -17.10
N GLY A 87 -8.04 -10.57 -15.81
CA GLY A 87 -7.25 -11.25 -14.78
C GLY A 87 -5.73 -11.02 -14.86
N GLN A 88 -5.26 -10.08 -15.69
CA GLN A 88 -3.83 -9.84 -15.89
C GLN A 88 -3.51 -8.35 -15.86
N VAL A 89 -2.28 -8.00 -15.45
CA VAL A 89 -1.80 -6.62 -15.53
C VAL A 89 -1.57 -6.26 -17.01
N TYR A 90 -2.44 -5.40 -17.55
CA TYR A 90 -2.35 -4.86 -18.90
C TYR A 90 -1.29 -3.75 -19.00
N SER A 91 -1.17 -2.92 -17.97
CA SER A 91 -0.08 -1.92 -17.88
C SER A 91 0.21 -1.56 -16.43
N ALA A 92 1.43 -1.12 -16.16
CA ALA A 92 1.84 -0.67 -14.83
C ALA A 92 2.74 0.57 -14.93
N ARG A 93 2.62 1.46 -13.93
CA ARG A 93 3.58 2.52 -13.68
C ARG A 93 4.07 2.39 -12.25
N LEU A 94 5.34 2.04 -12.10
CA LEU A 94 5.93 1.75 -10.80
C LEU A 94 6.55 3.00 -10.17
N GLY A 95 6.39 3.10 -8.85
CA GLY A 95 7.08 4.04 -7.97
C GLY A 95 7.98 3.33 -6.95
N PHE A 96 8.18 2.01 -7.07
CA PHE A 96 8.98 1.23 -6.12
C PHE A 96 10.44 1.67 -6.15
N VAL A 97 11.04 1.67 -4.97
CA VAL A 97 12.48 1.87 -4.79
C VAL A 97 13.16 0.52 -4.97
N THR A 98 14.14 0.47 -5.87
CA THR A 98 14.97 -0.72 -6.08
C THR A 98 15.95 -0.92 -4.92
N ASP A 99 16.23 -2.18 -4.56
CA ASP A 99 17.16 -2.54 -3.49
C ASP A 99 16.88 -1.75 -2.20
N LEU A 100 15.61 -1.74 -1.78
CA LEU A 100 15.18 -0.97 -0.62
C LEU A 100 15.89 -1.46 0.65
N ALA A 101 16.04 -2.78 0.80
CA ALA A 101 16.71 -3.38 1.95
C ALA A 101 18.18 -2.93 2.05
N GLY A 102 18.89 -2.78 0.92
CA GLY A 102 20.26 -2.26 0.88
C GLY A 102 20.38 -0.75 1.14
N LYS A 103 19.28 0.01 1.08
CA LYS A 103 19.25 1.47 1.24
C LYS A 103 18.82 1.97 2.61
N ILE A 104 18.35 1.10 3.49
CA ILE A 104 17.88 1.47 4.83
C ILE A 104 18.87 1.09 5.92
N ASN A 105 18.88 1.87 7.00
CA ASN A 105 19.75 1.62 8.16
C ASN A 105 19.06 0.79 9.26
N GLY A 106 17.78 0.46 9.08
CA GLY A 106 17.00 -0.31 10.04
C GLY A 106 15.49 -0.08 9.89
N THR A 107 14.72 -0.93 10.54
CA THR A 107 13.24 -0.86 10.58
C THR A 107 12.71 -0.42 11.95
N SER A 108 13.59 -0.35 12.96
CA SER A 108 13.27 0.17 14.28
C SER A 108 13.63 1.67 14.36
N PRO A 109 12.66 2.56 14.62
CA PRO A 109 12.93 3.98 14.78
C PRO A 109 13.86 4.25 15.98
N ALA A 110 14.88 5.08 15.80
CA ALA A 110 15.79 5.48 16.88
C ALA A 110 15.17 6.48 17.88
N ILE A 111 14.07 7.13 17.50
CA ILE A 111 13.31 8.07 18.35
C ILE A 111 11.82 7.72 18.31
N GLY A 112 11.12 7.99 19.40
CA GLY A 112 9.67 7.82 19.48
C GLY A 112 8.89 8.86 18.66
N ALA A 113 7.62 8.55 18.37
CA ALA A 113 6.75 9.37 17.52
C ALA A 113 6.61 10.82 18.02
N GLN A 114 6.39 11.02 19.33
CA GLN A 114 6.27 12.36 19.92
C GLN A 114 7.54 13.19 19.69
N THR A 115 8.71 12.60 19.94
CA THR A 115 10.00 13.26 19.69
C THR A 115 10.21 13.58 18.21
N ALA A 116 9.80 12.69 17.31
CA ALA A 116 9.88 12.92 15.87
C ALA A 116 9.03 14.13 15.43
N VAL A 117 7.79 14.23 15.92
CA VAL A 117 6.89 15.37 15.64
C VAL A 117 7.48 16.67 16.17
N LEU A 118 7.96 16.70 17.42
CA LEU A 118 8.56 17.90 18.01
C LEU A 118 9.81 18.35 17.24
N LYS A 119 10.68 17.42 16.85
CA LYS A 119 11.87 17.74 16.04
C LYS A 119 11.49 18.26 14.64
N ALA A 120 10.48 17.66 14.01
CA ALA A 120 9.99 18.15 12.73
C ALA A 120 9.45 19.58 12.87
N ALA A 121 8.61 19.85 13.86
CA ALA A 121 8.06 21.18 14.11
C ALA A 121 9.16 22.23 14.37
N GLN A 122 10.18 21.89 15.17
CA GLN A 122 11.35 22.75 15.39
C GLN A 122 12.10 23.03 14.08
N SER A 123 12.25 22.03 13.21
CA SER A 123 12.88 22.22 11.89
C SER A 123 12.10 23.15 10.95
N PHE A 124 10.79 23.28 11.16
CA PHE A 124 9.92 24.24 10.48
C PHE A 124 9.79 25.59 11.20
N GLY A 125 10.55 25.83 12.28
CA GLY A 125 10.49 27.08 13.06
C GLY A 125 9.23 27.24 13.93
N LEU A 126 8.52 26.14 14.20
CA LEU A 126 7.31 26.15 15.03
C LEU A 126 7.68 25.97 16.51
N SER A 127 7.07 26.77 17.38
CA SER A 127 7.23 26.66 18.83
C SER A 127 6.39 25.51 19.41
N ALA A 128 6.94 24.79 20.39
CA ALA A 128 6.30 23.63 21.04
C ALA A 128 4.94 23.93 21.67
N GLY A 129 4.64 25.19 22.01
CA GLY A 129 3.36 25.60 22.59
C GLY A 129 2.15 25.44 21.67
N ASN A 130 2.35 25.19 20.37
CA ASN A 130 1.28 25.03 19.38
C ASN A 130 1.04 23.56 19.00
N ILE A 131 1.63 22.60 19.71
CA ILE A 131 1.58 21.17 19.35
C ILE A 131 0.90 20.43 20.49
N GLU A 132 -0.35 20.02 20.25
CA GLU A 132 -1.12 19.19 21.17
C GLU A 132 -1.26 17.78 20.58
N MET A 133 -1.03 16.76 21.42
CA MET A 133 -1.31 15.39 21.05
C MET A 133 -2.82 15.17 21.14
N LEU A 134 -3.47 14.93 20.00
CA LEU A 134 -4.85 14.47 19.99
C LEU A 134 -4.83 13.02 20.49
N SER A 135 -5.62 12.72 21.52
CA SER A 135 -5.73 11.37 22.08
C SER A 135 -6.08 10.34 21.01
N GLU A 136 -5.52 9.13 21.13
CA GLU A 136 -5.84 7.97 20.27
C GLU A 136 -7.26 7.43 20.48
#